data_AF-A0A932AS52-F1
#
_entry.id   AF-A0A932AS52-F1
#
_cell.length_a   1.000
_cell.length_b   1.000
_cell.length_c   1.000
_cell.angle_alpha   90.00
_cell.angle_beta   90.00
_cell.angle_gamma   90.00
#
_symmetry.space_group_name_H-M   'P 1'
#
loop_
_entity.id
_entity.type
_entity.pdbx_description
1 polymer ?
#
loop_
_entity_poly.entity_id
_entity_poly.type
_entity_poly.pdbx_seq_one_letter_code
_entity_poly.pdbx_strand_id
1 'polypeptide(L)' 'MEPRGTERLAAIEAELAQVERALGRIDDGTYGRCSVCGDDIDDEVLRTTPLSSLCPAHLDVVPDA' A
#
# COMPACT_ATOMS: atom_id res chain seq x y z
N MET A 1 -16.06 -16.53 19.39
CA MET A 1 -14.61 -16.65 19.21
C MET A 1 -14.07 -15.23 19.11
N GLU A 2 -13.63 -14.65 20.23
CA GLU A 2 -13.04 -13.31 20.25
C GLU A 2 -11.54 -13.45 19.90
N PRO A 3 -10.99 -12.65 18.96
CA PRO A 3 -9.56 -12.72 18.65
C PRO A 3 -8.75 -12.33 19.88
N ARG A 4 -7.72 -13.10 20.22
CA ARG A 4 -6.87 -12.81 21.38
C ARG A 4 -6.13 -11.50 21.08
N GLY A 5 -5.95 -10.63 22.08
CA GLY A 5 -5.45 -9.26 21.90
C GLY A 5 -4.15 -9.09 21.09
N THR A 6 -3.35 -10.15 20.91
CA THR A 6 -2.14 -10.15 20.08
C THR A 6 -2.43 -10.09 18.58
N GLU A 7 -3.54 -10.66 18.10
CA GLU A 7 -3.91 -10.65 16.68
C GLU A 7 -4.29 -9.24 16.21
N ARG A 8 -4.96 -8.48 17.09
CA ARG A 8 -5.32 -7.08 16.85
C ARG A 8 -4.08 -6.20 16.75
N LEU A 9 -3.07 -6.44 17.59
CA LEU A 9 -1.81 -5.71 17.55
C LEU A 9 -1.06 -5.95 16.23
N ALA A 10 -0.95 -7.22 15.82
CA ALA A 10 -0.27 -7.58 14.57
C ALA A 10 -0.92 -6.92 13.33
N ALA A 11 -2.25 -6.83 13.30
CA ALA A 11 -2.95 -6.14 12.21
C ALA A 11 -2.63 -4.63 12.17
N ILE A 12 -2.57 -3.97 13.33
CA ILE A 12 -2.23 -2.54 13.42
C ILE A 12 -0.77 -2.31 13.02
N GLU A 13 0.15 -3.18 13.44
CA GLU A 13 1.56 -3.11 13.04
C GLU A 13 1.73 -3.28 11.53
N ALA A 14 0.98 -4.21 10.91
CA ALA A 14 1.00 -4.41 9.47
C ALA A 14 0.46 -3.18 8.72
N GLU A 15 -0.64 -2.57 9.18
CA GLU A 15 -1.17 -1.32 8.61
C GLU A 15 -0.16 -0.18 8.75
N LEU A 16 0.46 -0.03 9.93
CA LEU A 16 1.48 1.00 10.16
C LEU A 16 2.66 0.83 9.19
N ALA A 17 3.15 -0.40 9.01
CA ALA A 17 4.23 -0.69 8.07
C ALA A 17 3.84 -0.39 6.61
N GLN A 18 2.56 -0.50 6.24
CA GLN A 18 2.10 -0.09 4.91
C GLN A 18 2.11 1.43 4.75
N VAL A 19 1.68 2.17 5.78
CA VAL A 19 1.73 3.64 5.82
C VAL A 19 3.17 4.14 5.74
N GLU A 20 4.08 3.57 6.54
CA GLU A 20 5.51 3.93 6.53
C GLU A 20 6.14 3.69 5.16
N ARG A 21 5.83 2.55 4.51
CA ARG A 21 6.27 2.27 3.14
C ARG A 21 5.76 3.31 2.15
N ALA A 22 4.49 3.72 2.26
CA ALA A 22 3.92 4.74 1.38
C ALA A 22 4.58 6.12 1.60
N LEU A 23 4.83 6.50 2.85
CA LEU A 23 5.55 7.73 3.20
C LEU A 23 6.99 7.72 2.66
N GLY A 24 7.71 6.61 2.80
CA GLY A 24 9.06 6.48 2.23
C GLY A 24 9.09 6.70 0.71
N ARG A 25 8.08 6.19 -0.01
CA ARG A 25 7.95 6.46 -1.46
C ARG A 25 7.74 7.95 -1.77
N ILE A 26 7.05 8.69 -0.89
CA ILE A 26 6.86 10.14 -1.05
C ILE A 26 8.20 10.86 -0.89
N ASP A 27 8.96 10.50 0.15
CA ASP A 27 10.29 11.07 0.39
C ASP A 27 11.27 10.76 -0.74
N ASP A 28 11.22 9.55 -1.30
CA ASP A 28 12.01 9.14 -2.46
C ASP A 28 11.52 9.74 -3.78
N GLY A 29 10.36 10.41 -3.81
CA GLY A 29 9.73 10.94 -5.03
C GLY A 29 9.22 9.86 -5.99
N THR A 30 9.06 8.62 -5.51
CA THR A 30 8.53 7.48 -6.27
C THR A 30 7.06 7.19 -5.95
N TYR A 31 6.45 7.99 -5.08
CA TYR A 31 5.02 7.89 -4.78
C TYR A 31 4.19 8.15 -6.02
N GLY A 32 3.21 7.28 -6.25
CA GLY A 32 2.46 7.28 -7.49
C GLY A 32 3.18 6.63 -8.66
N ARG A 33 4.24 5.85 -8.44
CA ARG A 33 4.85 4.99 -9.47
C ARG A 33 4.56 3.53 -9.20
N CYS A 34 4.16 2.79 -10.23
CA CYS A 34 3.90 1.36 -10.15
C CYS A 34 5.19 0.60 -9.88
N SER A 35 5.21 -0.24 -8.85
CA SER A 35 6.39 -1.05 -8.51
C SER A 35 6.66 -2.18 -9.51
N VAL A 36 5.68 -2.53 -10.35
CA VAL A 36 5.78 -3.60 -11.35
C VAL A 36 6.24 -3.07 -12.70
N CYS A 37 5.53 -2.08 -13.26
CA CYS A 37 5.84 -1.55 -14.59
C CYS A 37 6.65 -0.25 -14.58
N GLY A 38 6.72 0.45 -13.44
CA GLY A 38 7.41 1.74 -13.33
C GLY A 38 6.64 2.93 -13.92
N ASP A 39 5.41 2.73 -14.40
CA ASP A 39 4.56 3.81 -14.90
C ASP A 39 3.93 4.63 -13.77
N ASP A 40 3.52 5.85 -14.06
CA ASP A 40 2.78 6.69 -13.13
C ASP A 40 1.35 6.14 -12.91
N ILE A 41 0.91 6.16 -11.65
CA ILE A 41 -0.40 5.72 -11.16
C ILE A 41 -1.34 6.93 -11.19
N ASP A 42 -2.53 6.74 -11.74
CA ASP A 42 -3.57 7.78 -11.77
C ASP A 42 -3.86 8.36 -10.38
N ASP A 43 -3.89 9.69 -10.28
CA ASP A 43 -4.19 10.41 -9.04
C ASP A 43 -5.56 10.05 -8.45
N GLU A 44 -6.52 9.66 -9.29
CA GLU A 44 -7.84 9.20 -8.82
C GLU A 44 -7.73 7.89 -8.02
N VAL A 45 -6.83 6.99 -8.45
CA VAL A 45 -6.55 5.73 -7.74
C VAL A 45 -5.84 6.02 -6.42
N LEU A 46 -4.83 6.88 -6.42
CA LEU A 46 -4.11 7.26 -5.20
C LEU A 46 -5.01 8.03 -4.20
N ARG A 47 -5.99 8.79 -4.70
CA ARG A 47 -7.01 9.44 -3.84
C ARG A 47 -7.94 8.42 -3.17
N THR A 48 -8.26 7.34 -3.85
CA THR A 48 -9.12 6.28 -3.32
C THR A 48 -8.35 5.29 -2.44
N THR A 49 -7.10 5.00 -2.80
CA THR A 49 -6.24 4.01 -2.13
C THR A 49 -4.80 4.52 -2.08
N PRO A 50 -4.46 5.39 -1.12
CA PRO A 50 -3.16 6.07 -1.06
C PRO A 50 -1.99 5.14 -0.74
N LEU A 51 -2.27 4.00 -0.11
CA LEU A 51 -1.22 3.01 0.20
C LEU A 51 -0.85 2.15 -1.01
N SER A 52 -1.60 2.24 -2.11
CA SER A 52 -1.32 1.46 -3.31
C SER A 52 0.05 1.80 -3.89
N SER A 53 0.75 0.76 -4.33
CA SER A 53 2.03 0.85 -5.03
C SER A 53 1.93 0.30 -6.46
N LEU A 54 0.71 0.01 -6.90
CA LEU A 54 0.39 -0.66 -8.16
C LEU A 54 -0.59 0.18 -8.97
N CYS A 55 -0.36 0.24 -10.28
CA CYS A 55 -1.30 0.87 -11.21
C CYS A 55 -2.55 -0.01 -11.38
N PRO A 56 -3.70 0.54 -11.83
CA PRO A 56 -4.95 -0.21 -11.98
C PRO A 56 -4.83 -1.43 -12.90
N ALA A 57 -3.91 -1.43 -13.86
CA ALA A 57 -3.62 -2.59 -14.71
C ALA A 57 -2.94 -3.76 -13.97
N HIS A 58 -2.24 -3.48 -12.86
CA HIS A 58 -1.52 -4.46 -12.05
C HIS A 58 -2.13 -4.65 -10.64
N LEU A 59 -3.24 -3.96 -10.33
CA LEU A 59 -3.93 -4.06 -9.05
C LEU A 59 -4.51 -5.47 -8.81
N ASP A 60 -4.86 -6.19 -9.89
CA ASP A 60 -5.32 -7.59 -9.86
C ASP A 60 -4.21 -8.61 -9.58
N VAL A 61 -2.94 -8.19 -9.65
CA VAL A 61 -1.84 -8.99 -9.10
C VAL A 61 -1.79 -8.63 -7.64
N VAL A 62 -2.26 -9.52 -6.77
CA VAL A 62 -2.22 -9.33 -5.32
C VAL A 62 -0.91 -9.90 -4.79
N PRO A 63 0.14 -9.10 -4.51
CA PRO A 63 1.20 -9.54 -3.64
C PRO A 63 1.24 -8.67 -2.38
N ASP A 64 0.23 -8.75 -1.51
CA ASP A 64 0.35 -8.29 -0.10
C ASP A 64 -0.91 -8.75 0.67
N ALA A 65 -1.08 -10.08 0.74
CA ALA A 65 -1.97 -10.75 1.70
C ALA A 65 -1.11 -11.38 2.82
#